data_AF-A0A170V4W5-F1
#
_entry.id   AF-A0A170V4W5-F1
#
_cell.length_a   1.000
_cell.length_b   1.000
_cell.length_c   1.000
_cell.angle_alpha   90.00
_cell.angle_beta   90.00
_cell.angle_gamma   90.00
#
_symmetry.space_group_name_H-M   'P 1'
#
loop_
_entity.id
_entity.type
_entity.pdbx_description
1 polymer ?
#
loop_
_entity_poly.entity_id
_entity_poly.type
_entity_poly.pdbx_seq_one_letter_code
_entity_poly.pdbx_strand_id
1 'polypeptide(L)'
;LASLDIVCPRVSKPTSLVNSLGKCVDSYLKYETLSPDKQPIYEYEEMIDIAHNGYKGSVTKESVEVLLNRGMRPIDDNPGKFAFCRDVRLKVSGLGMPSLDIVLEMADKLKCHYLNIRATEGLCKTMESPEVYPAVLERLKKYVSIIWISCSRRQTPCTSQ
;
A
#
# COMPACT_ATOMS: atom_id res chain seq x y z
N LEU A 1 -10.67 19.28 -6.47
CA LEU A 1 -9.94 18.01 -6.60
C LEU A 1 -9.32 17.69 -5.26
N ALA A 2 -9.57 16.49 -4.70
CA ALA A 2 -8.93 16.03 -3.47
C ALA A 2 -8.08 14.79 -3.81
N SER A 3 -6.81 14.79 -3.40
CA SER A 3 -5.91 13.65 -3.55
C SER A 3 -5.76 12.94 -2.19
N LEU A 4 -5.79 11.62 -2.22
CA LEU A 4 -5.61 10.77 -1.05
C LEU A 4 -4.27 10.07 -1.19
N ASP A 5 -3.35 10.36 -0.27
CA ASP A 5 -2.01 9.77 -0.28
C ASP A 5 -1.50 9.56 1.14
N ILE A 6 -0.52 8.68 1.28
CA ILE A 6 0.19 8.46 2.53
C ILE A 6 1.06 9.67 2.85
N VAL A 7 1.07 10.06 4.12
CA VAL A 7 1.84 11.20 4.65
C VAL A 7 3.33 11.06 4.39
N CYS A 8 3.81 9.83 4.51
CA CYS A 8 5.21 9.50 4.37
C CYS A 8 5.33 8.16 3.66
N PRO A 9 6.12 8.07 2.57
CA PRO A 9 6.45 6.80 1.95
C PRO A 9 7.29 5.95 2.90
N ARG A 10 7.41 4.66 2.58
CA ARG A 10 8.32 3.77 3.31
C ARG A 10 9.75 4.20 3.05
N VAL A 11 10.44 4.68 4.08
CA VAL A 11 11.89 4.85 4.06
C VAL A 11 12.50 3.61 4.72
N SER A 12 13.39 2.94 4.00
CA SER A 12 14.13 1.77 4.49
C SER A 12 15.56 2.13 4.85
N LYS A 13 16.15 1.40 5.80
CA LYS A 13 17.57 1.56 6.10
C LYS A 13 18.41 1.15 4.88
N PRO A 14 19.56 1.80 4.62
CA PRO A 14 20.42 1.44 3.49
C PRO A 14 20.79 -0.04 3.47
N THR A 15 21.08 -0.62 4.63
CA THR A 15 21.42 -2.04 4.77
C THR A 15 20.26 -2.96 4.35
N SER A 16 19.05 -2.70 4.85
CA SER A 16 17.84 -3.46 4.52
C SER A 16 17.48 -3.37 3.04
N LEU A 17 17.64 -2.19 2.45
CA LEU A 17 17.43 -1.96 1.01
C LEU A 17 18.44 -2.75 0.17
N VAL A 18 19.75 -2.61 0.46
CA VAL A 18 20.83 -3.30 -0.28
C VAL A 18 20.70 -4.81 -0.19
N ASN A 19 20.37 -5.35 1.00
CA ASN A 19 20.17 -6.79 1.20
C ASN A 19 19.00 -7.36 0.38
N SER A 20 17.98 -6.55 0.13
CA SER A 20 16.77 -6.97 -0.62
C SER A 20 16.89 -6.70 -2.11
N LEU A 21 17.75 -5.75 -2.51
CA LEU A 21 17.85 -5.22 -3.86
C LEU A 21 18.07 -6.32 -4.91
N GLY A 22 19.03 -7.23 -4.70
CA GLY A 22 19.32 -8.31 -5.65
C GLY A 22 18.09 -9.17 -5.94
N LYS A 23 17.40 -9.63 -4.89
CA LYS A 23 16.15 -10.42 -5.02
C LYS A 23 15.04 -9.64 -5.73
N CYS A 24 14.95 -8.34 -5.48
CA CYS A 24 13.98 -7.47 -6.13
C CYS A 24 14.30 -7.29 -7.62
N VAL A 25 15.56 -7.11 -7.99
CA VAL A 25 15.97 -7.00 -9.40
C VAL A 25 15.70 -8.31 -10.14
N ASP A 26 16.13 -9.45 -9.59
CA ASP A 26 15.91 -10.77 -10.20
C ASP A 26 14.43 -11.06 -10.42
N SER A 27 13.60 -10.76 -9.41
CA SER A 27 12.16 -10.96 -9.49
C SER A 27 11.52 -10.01 -10.49
N TYR A 28 11.96 -8.75 -10.56
CA TYR A 28 11.46 -7.79 -11.54
C TYR A 28 11.75 -8.25 -12.98
N LEU A 29 12.99 -8.63 -13.28
CA LEU A 29 13.40 -9.13 -14.61
C LEU A 29 12.64 -10.40 -15.00
N LYS A 30 12.39 -11.28 -14.02
CA LYS A 30 11.55 -12.48 -14.22
C LYS A 30 10.11 -12.10 -14.62
N TYR A 31 9.51 -11.10 -13.99
CA TYR A 31 8.14 -10.69 -14.31
C TYR A 31 8.05 -9.84 -15.58
N GLU A 32 9.11 -9.13 -15.94
CA GLU A 32 9.18 -8.37 -17.20
C GLU A 32 9.15 -9.29 -18.43
N THR A 33 9.75 -10.46 -18.34
CA THR A 33 9.75 -11.47 -19.42
C THR A 33 8.56 -12.42 -19.38
N LEU A 34 7.63 -12.25 -18.42
CA LEU A 34 6.45 -13.10 -18.28
C LEU A 34 5.41 -12.72 -19.33
N SER A 35 5.04 -13.68 -20.19
CA SER A 35 3.97 -13.47 -21.17
C SER A 35 2.60 -13.28 -20.46
N PRO A 36 1.71 -12.43 -21.02
CA PRO A 36 0.37 -12.20 -20.44
C PRO A 36 -0.43 -13.49 -20.23
N ASP A 37 -0.29 -14.47 -21.13
CA ASP A 37 -1.01 -15.75 -21.06
C ASP A 37 -0.59 -16.63 -19.88
N LYS A 38 0.57 -16.35 -19.27
CA LYS A 38 1.06 -17.05 -18.07
C LYS A 38 0.60 -16.40 -16.78
N GLN A 39 -0.22 -15.33 -16.85
CA GLN A 39 -0.82 -14.75 -15.67
C GLN A 39 -1.86 -15.70 -15.08
N PRO A 40 -1.82 -15.95 -13.77
CA PRO A 40 -2.75 -16.88 -13.15
C PRO A 40 -4.18 -16.32 -13.15
N ILE A 41 -5.13 -17.20 -13.45
CA ILE A 41 -6.56 -16.97 -13.36
C ILE A 41 -7.12 -17.78 -12.19
N TYR A 42 -8.11 -17.22 -11.51
CA TYR A 42 -8.61 -17.75 -10.24
C TYR A 42 -10.13 -17.73 -10.22
N GLU A 43 -10.73 -18.54 -9.36
CA GLU A 43 -12.15 -18.37 -9.02
C GLU A 43 -12.35 -17.13 -8.14
N TYR A 44 -13.58 -16.60 -8.10
CA TYR A 44 -13.91 -15.41 -7.32
C TYR A 44 -13.51 -15.55 -5.85
N GLU A 45 -13.97 -16.60 -5.16
CA GLU A 45 -13.69 -16.84 -3.75
C GLU A 45 -12.18 -16.99 -3.48
N GLU A 46 -11.47 -17.67 -4.39
CA GLU A 46 -10.02 -17.85 -4.29
C GLU A 46 -9.29 -16.51 -4.40
N MET A 47 -9.72 -15.61 -5.28
CA MET A 47 -9.15 -14.26 -5.37
C MET A 47 -9.37 -13.46 -4.09
N ILE A 48 -10.57 -13.52 -3.51
CA ILE A 48 -10.86 -12.85 -2.24
C ILE A 48 -9.90 -13.36 -1.16
N ASP A 49 -9.74 -14.69 -1.05
CA ASP A 49 -8.89 -15.29 -0.02
C ASP A 49 -7.41 -14.98 -0.24
N ILE A 50 -6.90 -15.02 -1.48
CA ILE A 50 -5.53 -14.61 -1.82
C ILE A 50 -5.27 -13.17 -1.39
N ALA A 51 -6.19 -12.26 -1.74
CA ALA A 51 -6.04 -10.84 -1.42
C ALA A 51 -6.13 -10.61 0.09
N HIS A 52 -7.11 -11.21 0.77
CA HIS A 52 -7.31 -11.09 2.21
C HIS A 52 -6.09 -11.61 3.00
N ASN A 53 -5.57 -12.78 2.62
CA ASN A 53 -4.35 -13.35 3.22
C ASN A 53 -3.12 -12.46 2.99
N GLY A 54 -3.03 -11.79 1.85
CA GLY A 54 -1.96 -10.83 1.54
C GLY A 54 -1.89 -9.65 2.52
N TYR A 55 -3.03 -9.24 3.09
CA TYR A 55 -3.12 -8.16 4.06
C TYR A 55 -2.87 -8.59 5.52
N LYS A 56 -2.68 -9.90 5.78
CA LYS A 56 -2.31 -10.42 7.11
C LYS A 56 -3.21 -9.91 8.26
N GLY A 57 -4.52 -9.81 8.01
CA GLY A 57 -5.53 -9.39 9.00
C GLY A 57 -5.71 -7.87 9.17
N SER A 58 -5.02 -7.04 8.37
CA SER A 58 -5.18 -5.58 8.47
C SER A 58 -6.53 -5.08 7.93
N VAL A 59 -7.19 -5.85 7.08
CA VAL A 59 -8.48 -5.53 6.43
C VAL A 59 -9.49 -6.65 6.67
N THR A 60 -10.78 -6.34 6.56
CA THR A 60 -11.85 -7.35 6.60
C THR A 60 -12.08 -7.96 5.21
N LYS A 61 -12.66 -9.17 5.16
CA LYS A 61 -13.02 -9.84 3.90
C LYS A 61 -13.99 -9.00 3.05
N GLU A 62 -15.00 -8.40 3.68
CA GLU A 62 -15.93 -7.46 3.03
C GLU A 62 -15.21 -6.26 2.39
N SER A 63 -14.20 -5.69 3.08
CA SER A 63 -13.40 -4.59 2.51
C SER A 63 -12.61 -5.05 1.28
N VAL A 64 -12.12 -6.29 1.29
CA VAL A 64 -11.37 -6.87 0.17
C VAL A 64 -12.28 -7.09 -1.04
N GLU A 65 -13.52 -7.55 -0.82
CA GLU A 65 -14.52 -7.67 -1.90
C GLU A 65 -14.76 -6.30 -2.57
N VAL A 66 -14.94 -5.25 -1.77
CA VAL A 66 -15.09 -3.88 -2.30
C VAL A 66 -13.87 -3.43 -3.11
N LEU A 67 -12.65 -3.73 -2.65
CA LEU A 67 -11.43 -3.41 -3.38
C LEU A 67 -11.31 -4.21 -4.69
N LEU A 68 -11.70 -5.48 -4.68
CA LEU A 68 -11.59 -6.36 -5.83
C LEU A 68 -12.63 -6.06 -6.91
N ASN A 69 -13.75 -5.40 -6.60
CA ASN A 69 -14.66 -4.86 -7.61
C ASN A 69 -13.95 -3.99 -8.67
N ARG A 70 -12.86 -3.29 -8.30
CA ARG A 70 -11.97 -2.59 -9.25
C ARG A 70 -10.64 -3.31 -9.50
N GLY A 71 -10.26 -4.23 -8.61
CA GLY A 71 -8.97 -4.91 -8.61
C GLY A 71 -8.91 -6.19 -9.44
N MET A 72 -10.06 -6.70 -9.91
CA MET A 72 -10.15 -7.89 -10.76
C MET A 72 -10.91 -7.61 -12.06
N ARG A 73 -10.64 -8.43 -13.06
CA ARG A 73 -11.36 -8.46 -14.34
C ARG A 73 -11.81 -9.89 -14.65
N PRO A 74 -13.01 -10.07 -15.22
CA PRO A 74 -13.41 -11.36 -15.76
C PRO A 74 -12.54 -11.73 -16.98
N ILE A 75 -12.42 -13.02 -17.24
CA ILE A 75 -11.77 -13.56 -18.44
C ILE A 75 -12.83 -13.94 -19.45
N ASP A 76 -12.77 -13.32 -20.64
CA ASP A 76 -13.80 -13.48 -21.69
C ASP A 76 -13.98 -14.94 -22.11
N ASP A 77 -12.87 -15.69 -22.21
CA ASP A 77 -12.86 -17.08 -22.66
C ASP A 77 -13.21 -18.11 -21.57
N ASN A 78 -13.34 -17.70 -20.30
CA ASN A 78 -13.59 -18.61 -19.17
C ASN A 78 -14.57 -17.99 -18.15
N PRO A 79 -15.88 -18.24 -18.31
CA PRO A 79 -16.90 -17.78 -17.37
C PRO A 79 -16.60 -18.23 -15.93
N GLY A 80 -16.69 -17.32 -14.97
CA GLY A 80 -16.39 -17.57 -13.55
C GLY A 80 -14.92 -17.39 -13.16
N LYS A 81 -14.01 -17.29 -14.14
CA LYS A 81 -12.59 -17.01 -13.89
C LYS A 81 -12.29 -15.52 -13.93
N PHE A 82 -11.43 -15.10 -13.02
CA PHE A 82 -11.00 -13.72 -12.87
C PHE A 82 -9.47 -13.62 -12.80
N ALA A 83 -8.94 -12.48 -13.23
CA ALA A 83 -7.52 -12.12 -13.08
C ALA A 83 -7.38 -10.78 -12.35
N PHE A 84 -6.28 -10.60 -11.62
CA PHE A 84 -5.96 -9.29 -11.03
C PHE A 84 -5.63 -8.27 -12.13
N CYS A 85 -6.18 -7.05 -12.03
CA CYS A 85 -5.93 -5.95 -12.98
C CYS A 85 -4.56 -5.28 -12.83
N ARG A 86 -3.77 -5.67 -11.82
CA ARG A 86 -2.48 -5.06 -11.53
C ARG A 86 -1.35 -5.65 -12.37
N ASP A 87 -0.36 -4.83 -12.65
CA ASP A 87 0.89 -5.30 -13.25
C ASP A 87 1.62 -6.25 -12.29
N VAL A 88 2.07 -7.40 -12.80
CA VAL A 88 2.79 -8.41 -12.02
C VAL A 88 4.14 -7.92 -11.49
N ARG A 89 4.77 -6.96 -12.17
CA ARG A 89 6.04 -6.33 -11.76
C ARG A 89 5.87 -5.51 -10.48
N LEU A 90 4.68 -4.92 -10.26
CA LEU A 90 4.36 -4.20 -9.04
C LEU A 90 4.27 -5.12 -7.80
N LYS A 91 4.23 -6.45 -7.99
CA LYS A 91 4.37 -7.41 -6.89
C LYS A 91 5.77 -7.35 -6.25
N VAL A 92 6.76 -6.82 -6.97
CA VAL A 92 8.16 -6.66 -6.54
C VAL A 92 8.45 -5.21 -6.16
N SER A 93 7.55 -4.61 -5.37
CA SER A 93 7.52 -3.17 -5.03
C SER A 93 8.62 -2.70 -4.06
N GLY A 94 9.77 -3.37 -4.00
CA GLY A 94 10.92 -2.97 -3.18
C GLY A 94 11.95 -2.11 -3.90
N LEU A 95 11.85 -1.98 -5.23
CA LEU A 95 12.79 -1.20 -6.03
C LEU A 95 12.47 0.30 -5.94
N GLY A 96 13.39 1.09 -5.39
CA GLY A 96 13.33 2.55 -5.52
C GLY A 96 12.54 3.29 -4.44
N MET A 97 12.60 2.84 -3.18
CA MET A 97 12.08 3.65 -2.06
C MET A 97 12.91 4.94 -1.91
N PRO A 98 12.28 6.12 -1.76
CA PRO A 98 13.01 7.37 -1.59
C PRO A 98 13.74 7.40 -0.26
N SER A 99 14.91 8.03 -0.25
CA SER A 99 15.64 8.35 0.96
C SER A 99 14.98 9.51 1.71
N LEU A 100 15.27 9.63 3.01
CA LEU A 100 14.63 10.61 3.89
C LEU A 100 14.79 12.06 3.42
N ASP A 101 15.98 12.41 2.93
CA ASP A 101 16.30 13.70 2.34
C ASP A 101 15.36 14.06 1.17
N ILE A 102 15.15 13.12 0.24
CA ILE A 102 14.20 13.31 -0.87
C ILE A 102 12.78 13.56 -0.34
N VAL A 103 12.34 12.77 0.64
CA VAL A 103 11.00 12.91 1.24
C VAL A 103 10.82 14.26 1.91
N LEU A 104 11.85 14.76 2.62
CA LEU A 104 11.80 16.07 3.28
C LEU A 104 11.77 17.22 2.26
N GLU A 105 12.54 17.13 1.19
CA GLU A 105 12.49 18.12 0.10
C GLU A 105 11.12 18.13 -0.60
N MET A 106 10.50 16.96 -0.79
CA MET A 106 9.13 16.87 -1.32
C MET A 106 8.12 17.53 -0.39
N ALA A 107 8.24 17.31 0.93
CA ALA A 107 7.37 17.92 1.92
C ALA A 107 7.43 19.45 1.90
N ASP A 108 8.61 20.04 1.67
CA ASP A 108 8.78 21.49 1.57
C ASP A 108 8.07 22.12 0.37
N LYS A 109 7.82 21.35 -0.69
CA LYS A 109 7.15 21.86 -1.90
C LYS A 109 5.63 21.77 -1.82
N LEU A 110 5.07 21.20 -0.76
CA LEU A 110 3.63 21.06 -0.59
C LEU A 110 3.01 22.42 -0.24
N LYS A 111 2.06 22.87 -1.05
CA LYS A 111 1.41 24.20 -0.92
C LYS A 111 -0.11 24.13 -0.72
N CYS A 112 -0.70 22.94 -0.82
CA CYS A 112 -2.15 22.74 -0.73
C CYS A 112 -2.60 22.55 0.73
N HIS A 113 -3.89 22.74 1.00
CA HIS A 113 -4.47 22.36 2.29
C HIS A 113 -4.35 20.86 2.50
N TYR A 114 -3.92 20.47 3.70
CA TYR A 114 -3.59 19.09 4.01
C TYR A 114 -4.43 18.55 5.17
N LEU A 115 -5.21 17.51 4.88
CA LEU A 115 -5.96 16.76 5.91
C LEU A 115 -5.19 15.49 6.23
N ASN A 116 -4.69 15.40 7.46
CA ASN A 116 -3.93 14.26 7.94
C ASN A 116 -4.84 13.35 8.77
N ILE A 117 -5.24 12.22 8.18
CA ILE A 117 -6.00 11.17 8.88
C ILE A 117 -5.04 10.02 9.17
N ARG A 118 -4.93 9.65 10.44
CA ARG A 118 -4.04 8.59 10.89
C ARG A 118 -4.81 7.51 11.65
N ALA A 119 -4.63 6.26 11.22
CA ALA A 119 -5.04 5.10 12.00
C ALA A 119 -4.08 4.87 13.18
N THR A 120 -4.60 4.68 14.39
CA THR A 120 -3.78 4.39 15.58
C THR A 120 -3.01 3.07 15.46
N GLU A 121 -3.58 2.09 14.77
CA GLU A 121 -2.98 0.77 14.48
C GLU A 121 -2.45 0.66 13.05
N GLY A 122 -2.12 1.79 12.42
CA GLY A 122 -1.66 1.83 11.03
C GLY A 122 -0.16 1.60 10.82
N LEU A 123 0.28 1.95 9.60
CA LEU A 123 1.66 1.77 9.11
C LEU A 123 2.74 2.30 10.05
N CYS A 124 2.50 3.40 10.77
CA CYS A 124 3.51 3.98 11.66
C CYS A 124 3.99 3.04 12.78
N LYS A 125 3.22 1.99 13.14
CA LYS A 125 3.66 0.98 14.12
C LYS A 125 4.53 -0.12 13.51
N THR A 126 4.44 -0.34 12.20
CA THR A 126 5.09 -1.47 11.50
C THR A 126 6.25 -1.03 10.61
N MET A 127 6.53 0.28 10.54
CA MET A 127 7.65 0.83 9.80
C MET A 127 8.98 0.56 10.51
N GLU A 128 10.01 0.32 9.71
CA GLU A 128 11.40 0.12 10.19
C GLU A 128 11.98 1.36 10.89
N SER A 129 11.54 2.54 10.46
CA SER A 129 11.97 3.85 10.96
C SER A 129 10.76 4.71 11.35
N PRO A 130 10.17 4.50 12.55
CA PRO A 130 9.02 5.26 13.03
C PRO A 130 9.30 6.76 13.22
N GLU A 131 10.58 7.14 13.36
CA GLU A 131 11.07 8.52 13.49
C GLU A 131 10.85 9.38 12.24
N VAL A 132 10.66 8.75 11.08
CA VAL A 132 10.50 9.48 9.82
C VAL A 132 9.15 10.21 9.78
N TYR A 133 8.08 9.56 10.25
CA TYR A 133 6.74 10.15 10.24
C TYR A 133 6.67 11.49 10.97
N PRO A 134 7.09 11.62 12.25
CA PRO A 134 7.06 12.90 12.95
C PRO A 134 7.99 13.93 12.29
N ALA A 135 9.14 13.53 11.76
CA ALA A 135 10.04 14.46 11.06
C ALA A 135 9.39 15.09 9.82
N VAL A 136 8.71 14.28 9.00
CA VAL A 136 7.96 14.77 7.82
C VAL A 136 6.80 15.65 8.25
N LEU A 137 6.06 15.26 9.29
CA LEU A 137 4.91 16.04 9.77
C LEU A 137 5.32 17.41 10.31
N GLU A 138 6.41 17.48 11.10
CA GLU A 138 6.97 18.75 11.58
C GLU A 138 7.45 19.63 10.42
N ARG A 139 7.97 19.03 9.35
CA ARG A 139 8.33 19.76 8.14
C ARG A 139 7.10 20.35 7.45
N LEU A 140 6.05 19.55 7.26
CA LEU A 140 4.80 19.99 6.62
C LEU A 140 4.10 21.12 7.37
N LYS A 141 4.09 21.09 8.71
CA LYS A 141 3.47 22.12 9.57
C LYS A 141 4.03 23.53 9.33
N LYS A 142 5.26 23.65 8.82
CA LYS A 142 5.89 24.95 8.53
C LYS A 142 5.29 25.65 7.31
N TYR A 143 4.80 24.88 6.34
CA TYR A 143 4.37 25.40 5.05
C TYR A 143 2.86 25.31 4.85
N VAL A 144 2.18 24.44 5.60
CA VAL A 144 0.79 24.08 5.34
C VAL A 144 -0.03 24.03 6.62
N SER A 145 -1.27 24.53 6.53
CA SER A 145 -2.29 24.33 7.55
C SER A 145 -2.76 22.88 7.54
N ILE A 146 -2.48 22.14 8.61
CA ILE A 146 -2.81 20.73 8.76
C ILE A 146 -3.98 20.55 9.72
N ILE A 147 -5.02 19.84 9.28
CA ILE A 147 -6.06 19.31 10.17
C ILE A 147 -5.67 17.89 10.56
N TRP A 148 -5.72 17.59 11.86
CA TRP A 148 -5.26 16.32 12.40
C TRP A 148 -6.40 15.49 12.96
N ILE A 149 -6.54 14.25 12.45
CA ILE A 149 -7.57 13.31 12.91
C ILE A 149 -6.90 11.96 13.20
N SER A 150 -6.99 11.53 14.45
CA SER A 150 -6.61 10.17 14.85
C SER A 150 -7.85 9.29 14.90
N CYS A 151 -7.80 8.14 14.23
CA CYS A 151 -8.90 7.20 14.14
C CYS A 151 -8.48 5.85 14.70
N SER A 152 -9.22 5.34 15.67
CA SER A 152 -9.13 3.95 16.12
C SER A 152 -10.15 3.09 15.38
N ARG A 153 -9.91 1.78 15.24
CA ARG A 153 -10.95 0.86 14.76
C ARG A 153 -12.20 1.06 15.60
N ARG A 154 -13.34 1.23 14.93
CA ARG A 154 -14.64 1.20 15.59
C ARG A 154 -14.79 -0.22 16.12
N GLN A 155 -14.71 -0.42 17.44
CA GLN A 155 -15.16 -1.67 18.05
C GLN A 155 -16.66 -1.73 17.76
N THR A 156 -17.07 -2.55 16.79
CA THR A 156 -18.45 -3.00 16.74
C THR A 156 -18.71 -3.66 18.10
N PRO A 157 -19.81 -3.34 18.80
CA PRO A 157 -20.18 -4.13 19.95
C PRO A 157 -20.35 -5.56 19.45
N CYS A 158 -19.55 -6.49 19.99
CA CYS A 158 -19.89 -7.89 19.92
C CYS A 158 -21.25 -8.03 20.62
N THR A 159 -22.33 -8.08 19.86
CA THR A 159 -23.57 -8.71 20.34
C THR A 159 -23.27 -10.19 20.49
N SER A 160 -22.75 -10.54 21.67
CA SER A 160 -22.70 -11.90 22.17
C SER A 160 -23.97 -12.16 22.98
N GLN A 161 -24.79 -13.06 22.43
CA GLN A 161 -25.89 -13.83 23.03
C GLN A 161 -27.21 -13.09 23.29
#